data_AF-A0A7C7JLG1-F1
#
_entry.id   AF-A0A7C7JLG1-F1
#
_cell.length_a   1.000
_cell.length_b   1.000
_cell.length_c   1.000
_cell.angle_alpha   90.00
_cell.angle_beta   90.00
_cell.angle_gamma   90.00
#
_symmetry.space_group_name_H-M   'P 1'
#
loop_
_entity.id
_entity.type
_entity.pdbx_description
1 polymer ?
#
loop_
_entity_poly.entity_id
_entity_poly.type
_entity_poly.pdbx_seq_one_letter_code
_entity_poly.pdbx_strand_id
1 'polypeptide(L)' 'SLNIHLENMEFFSFLQVAKKFGVPAKGIFIVTNWTNKNAHQDFMLNRDEAMRRLETYIKRYL' A
#
# COMPACT_ATOMS: atom_id res chain seq x y z
N SER A 1 16.82 3.65 16.42
CA SER A 1 15.67 3.91 15.52
C SER A 1 14.98 2.59 15.21
N LEU A 2 13.70 2.61 14.82
CA LEU A 2 12.87 1.39 14.63
C LEU A 2 13.07 0.67 13.28
N ASN A 3 13.93 1.17 12.37
CA ASN A 3 14.18 0.61 11.02
C ASN A 3 12.91 0.35 10.18
N ILE A 4 11.92 1.22 10.28
CA ILE A 4 10.67 1.16 9.51
C ILE A 4 10.82 2.03 8.26
N HIS A 5 10.61 1.44 7.09
CA HIS A 5 10.76 2.12 5.80
C HIS A 5 9.42 2.52 5.14
N LEU A 6 8.34 1.83 5.49
CA LEU A 6 7.02 2.02 4.91
C LEU A 6 5.96 1.95 6.00
N GLU A 7 4.97 2.82 5.89
CA GLU A 7 3.81 2.85 6.77
C GLU A 7 2.56 2.50 5.96
N ASN A 8 1.74 1.60 6.50
CA ASN A 8 0.41 1.30 5.98
C ASN A 8 -0.48 0.92 7.17
N MET A 9 -1.69 1.48 7.24
CA MET A 9 -2.51 1.39 8.45
C MET A 9 -3.41 0.14 8.46
N GLU A 10 -3.77 -0.41 7.31
CA GLU A 10 -4.81 -1.44 7.20
C GLU A 10 -4.28 -2.84 6.87
N PHE A 11 -3.14 -2.95 6.18
CA PHE A 11 -2.68 -4.23 5.64
C PHE A 11 -2.33 -5.24 6.74
N PHE A 12 -1.71 -4.78 7.82
CA PHE A 12 -1.30 -5.67 8.90
C PHE A 12 -2.53 -6.34 9.55
N SER A 13 -3.60 -5.59 9.80
CA SER A 13 -4.82 -6.15 10.39
C SER A 13 -5.51 -7.13 9.43
N PHE A 14 -5.57 -6.80 8.13
CA PHE A 14 -6.07 -7.72 7.11
C PHE A 14 -5.28 -9.03 7.07
N LEU A 15 -3.95 -8.96 7.03
CA LEU A 15 -3.09 -10.14 6.95
C LEU A 15 -3.23 -11.04 8.19
N GLN A 16 -3.41 -10.44 9.38
CA GLN A 16 -3.66 -11.18 10.61
C GLN A 16 -4.98 -11.98 10.55
N VAL A 17 -6.03 -11.39 9.97
CA VAL A 17 -7.31 -12.08 9.75
C VAL A 17 -7.15 -13.20 8.72
N ALA A 18 -6.53 -12.94 7.57
CA ALA A 18 -6.30 -13.94 6.53
C ALA A 18 -5.52 -15.16 7.09
N LYS A 19 -4.48 -14.89 7.90
CA LYS A 19 -3.70 -15.92 8.59
C LYS A 19 -4.57 -16.75 9.56
N LYS A 20 -5.45 -16.10 10.32
CA LYS A 20 -6.36 -16.79 11.27
C LYS A 20 -7.28 -17.78 10.55
N PHE A 21 -7.73 -17.47 9.35
CA PHE A 21 -8.64 -18.31 8.57
C PHE A 21 -7.94 -19.22 7.54
N GLY A 22 -6.60 -19.22 7.50
CA GLY A 22 -5.84 -20.01 6.53
C GLY A 22 -6.05 -19.58 5.07
N VAL A 23 -6.45 -18.32 4.85
CA VAL A 23 -6.70 -17.78 3.51
C VAL A 23 -5.38 -17.25 2.92
N PRO A 24 -4.94 -17.71 1.74
CA PRO A 24 -3.79 -17.13 1.06
C PRO A 24 -4.01 -15.64 0.77
N ALA A 25 -3.04 -14.81 1.16
CA ALA A 25 -3.10 -13.36 0.97
C ALA A 25 -1.78 -12.82 0.42
N LYS A 26 -1.86 -11.84 -0.48
CA LYS A 26 -0.71 -11.09 -1.00
C LYS A 26 -1.00 -9.59 -0.94
N GLY A 27 0.00 -8.78 -0.64
CA GLY A 27 -0.07 -7.32 -0.66
C GLY A 27 0.77 -6.75 -1.79
N ILE A 28 0.20 -5.83 -2.57
CA ILE A 28 0.94 -5.01 -3.54
C ILE A 28 0.77 -3.56 -3.10
N PHE A 29 1.89 -2.85 -2.97
CA PHE A 29 1.91 -1.49 -2.47
C PHE A 29 2.51 -0.55 -3.50
N ILE A 30 2.00 0.69 -3.50
CA ILE A 30 2.58 1.80 -4.23
C ILE A 30 2.70 2.99 -3.29
N VAL A 31 3.87 3.62 -3.26
CA VAL A 31 4.15 4.77 -2.40
C VAL A 31 3.65 6.03 -3.09
N THR A 32 2.82 6.81 -2.41
CA THR A 32 2.21 8.03 -2.93
C THR A 32 2.76 9.31 -2.33
N ASN A 33 3.40 9.22 -1.17
CA ASN A 33 3.86 10.36 -0.39
C ASN A 33 4.92 9.94 0.63
N TRP A 34 5.61 10.94 1.18
CA TRP A 34 6.44 10.79 2.37
C TRP A 34 5.60 10.97 3.64
N THR A 35 6.03 10.38 4.76
CA THR A 35 5.43 10.63 6.08
C THR A 35 5.95 11.97 6.63
N ASN A 36 5.37 13.05 6.12
CA ASN A 36 5.70 14.42 6.52
C ASN A 36 4.42 15.28 6.63
N LYS A 37 4.58 16.57 6.94
CA LYS A 37 3.45 17.51 7.10
C LYS A 37 2.60 17.73 5.82
N ASN A 38 3.14 17.42 4.64
CA ASN A 38 2.46 17.55 3.35
C ASN A 38 1.89 16.22 2.84
N ALA A 39 1.98 15.13 3.62
CA ALA A 39 1.60 13.78 3.23
C ALA A 39 0.23 13.70 2.55
N HIS A 40 -0.76 14.40 3.09
CA HIS A 40 -2.12 14.41 2.54
C HIS A 40 -2.17 15.08 1.16
N GLN A 41 -1.50 16.22 0.98
CA GLN A 41 -1.48 16.92 -0.30
C GLN A 41 -0.74 16.10 -1.36
N ASP A 42 0.44 15.56 -1.03
CA ASP A 42 1.22 14.72 -1.93
C ASP A 42 0.43 13.48 -2.35
N PHE A 43 -0.26 12.86 -1.40
CA PHE A 43 -1.15 11.74 -1.67
C PHE A 43 -2.25 12.10 -2.67
N MET A 44 -2.94 13.23 -2.46
CA MET A 44 -4.02 13.65 -3.35
C MET A 44 -3.52 13.95 -4.77
N LEU A 45 -2.33 14.55 -4.90
CA LEU A 45 -1.72 14.83 -6.22
C LEU A 45 -1.30 13.54 -6.96
N ASN A 46 -0.86 12.52 -6.23
CA ASN A 46 -0.29 11.31 -6.82
C ASN A 46 -1.28 10.14 -6.91
N ARG A 47 -2.42 10.20 -6.23
CA ARG A 47 -3.39 9.10 -6.08
C ARG A 47 -3.79 8.49 -7.42
N ASP A 48 -4.21 9.31 -8.38
CA ASP A 48 -4.77 8.82 -9.65
C ASP A 48 -3.71 8.10 -10.50
N GLU A 49 -2.51 8.70 -10.60
CA GLU A 49 -1.39 8.06 -11.31
C GLU A 49 -0.92 6.79 -10.60
N ALA A 50 -0.89 6.78 -9.26
CA ALA A 50 -0.54 5.59 -8.49
C ALA A 50 -1.54 4.45 -8.75
N MET A 51 -2.83 4.73 -8.75
CA MET A 51 -3.87 3.75 -9.08
C MET A 51 -3.70 3.20 -10.50
N ARG A 52 -3.44 4.07 -11.49
CA ARG A 52 -3.21 3.66 -12.88
C ARG A 52 -2.00 2.73 -13.02
N ARG A 53 -0.89 3.04 -12.34
CA ARG A 53 0.32 2.19 -12.33
C ARG A 53 0.06 0.86 -11.66
N LEU A 54 -0.63 0.87 -10.53
CA LEU A 54 -0.98 -0.35 -9.80
C LEU A 54 -1.87 -1.27 -10.66
N GLU A 55 -2.90 -0.71 -11.30
CA GLU A 55 -3.77 -1.44 -12.22
C GLU A 55 -2.99 -2.03 -13.40
N THR A 56 -2.10 -1.24 -14.00
CA THR A 56 -1.23 -1.71 -15.10
C THR A 56 -0.33 -2.86 -14.65
N TYR A 57 0.26 -2.76 -13.46
CA TYR A 57 1.10 -3.82 -12.89
C TYR A 57 0.31 -5.10 -12.66
N ILE A 58 -0.87 -4.99 -12.03
CA ILE A 58 -1.74 -6.14 -11.78
C ILE A 58 -2.10 -6.83 -13.10
N LYS A 59 -2.62 -6.07 -14.08
CA LYS A 59 -3.00 -6.63 -15.40
C LYS A 59 -1.85 -7.31 -16.15
N ARG A 60 -0.61 -6.88 -15.89
CA ARG A 60 0.58 -7.40 -16.59
C ARG A 60 1.20 -8.62 -15.92
N TYR A 61 1.12 -8.72 -14.60
CA TYR A 61 1.92 -9.68 -13.82
C TYR A 61 1.10 -10.61 -12.93
N LEU A 62 -0.21 -10.38 -12.78
CA LEU A 62 -1.13 -11.21 -12.01
C LEU A 62 -2.26 -11.76 -12.89
#